data_AF-A0A2N5K792-F1
#
_entry.id   AF-A0A2N5K792-F1
#
_cell.length_a   1.000
_cell.length_b   1.000
_cell.length_c   1.000
_cell.angle_alpha   90.00
_cell.angle_beta   90.00
_cell.angle_gamma   90.00
#
_symmetry.space_group_name_H-M   'P 1'
#
loop_
_entity.id
_entity.type
_entity.pdbx_description
1 polymer ?
#
loop_
_entity_poly.entity_id
_entity_poly.type
_entity_poly.pdbx_seq_one_letter_code
_entity_poly.pdbx_strand_id
1 'polypeptide(L)'
;MIEAGTLRRLDGEPDMWYGRFTRYVLLGPDRSLLQAYNRQRHTEGKSAAKRAPSSWDEAAKRWKWRERAAAWDEEQRAALMQQEKEATKQMLHEHLQAARAVRFKALQYILKGTKDDKPVEFSTVEGAVRALETAATLERKTRGLPDYMVDILGMDDQQLIREFQKTAGAVLGINLDDGPEPFEPAPPPASIDDG
;
A
#
# COMPACT_ATOMS: atom_id res chain seq x y z
N MET A 1 20.41 21.05 -21.27
CA MET A 1 19.42 19.97 -21.08
C MET A 1 20.10 18.65 -21.41
N ILE A 2 20.17 17.72 -20.46
CA ILE A 2 20.67 16.36 -20.72
C ILE A 2 19.41 15.51 -20.96
N GLU A 3 19.20 15.08 -22.20
CA GLU A 3 18.05 14.26 -22.59
C GLU A 3 18.16 12.81 -22.07
N ALA A 4 16.99 12.23 -21.78
CA ALA A 4 16.76 10.91 -21.21
C ALA A 4 17.55 9.80 -21.93
N GLY A 5 18.41 9.13 -21.17
CA GLY A 5 19.39 8.17 -21.67
C GLY A 5 20.58 8.08 -20.69
N THR A 6 20.28 8.00 -19.41
CA THR A 6 21.13 8.52 -18.32
C THR A 6 22.35 7.65 -18.04
N LEU A 7 22.28 6.39 -18.48
CA LEU A 7 23.37 5.44 -18.53
C LEU A 7 23.97 5.28 -19.93
N ARG A 8 23.78 6.19 -20.89
CA ARG A 8 24.44 6.08 -22.20
C ARG A 8 25.91 6.45 -22.13
N ARG A 9 26.73 5.82 -22.97
CA ARG A 9 28.13 6.22 -23.22
C ARG A 9 28.14 7.58 -23.91
N LEU A 10 28.99 8.51 -23.47
CA LEU A 10 29.13 9.80 -24.13
C LEU A 10 29.99 9.68 -25.39
N ASP A 11 29.83 10.62 -26.32
CA ASP A 11 30.66 10.67 -27.52
C ASP A 11 32.14 10.87 -27.15
N GLY A 12 32.99 10.01 -27.70
CA GLY A 12 34.41 9.97 -27.38
C GLY A 12 34.76 9.37 -26.02
N GLU A 13 33.79 8.90 -25.22
CA GLU A 13 34.05 8.20 -23.96
C GLU A 13 34.62 6.81 -24.25
N PRO A 14 35.87 6.52 -23.84
CA PRO A 14 36.44 5.19 -24.06
C PRO A 14 35.65 4.13 -23.30
N ASP A 15 35.50 2.96 -23.91
CA ASP A 15 34.70 1.86 -23.37
C ASP A 15 35.14 1.44 -21.95
N MET A 16 36.44 1.43 -21.71
CA MET A 16 37.02 1.17 -20.39
C MET A 16 36.49 2.12 -19.31
N TRP A 17 36.38 3.42 -19.61
CA TRP A 17 35.89 4.41 -18.65
C TRP A 17 34.39 4.33 -18.47
N TYR A 18 33.66 4.07 -19.55
CA TYR A 18 32.22 3.83 -19.48
C TYR A 18 31.91 2.59 -18.63
N GLY A 19 32.63 1.48 -18.79
CA GLY A 19 32.48 0.28 -17.95
C GLY A 19 32.86 0.51 -16.48
N ARG A 20 33.70 1.49 -16.17
CA ARG A 20 33.96 1.90 -14.78
C ARG A 20 32.86 2.82 -14.25
N PHE A 21 32.34 3.71 -15.08
CA PHE A 21 31.20 4.55 -14.77
C PHE A 21 29.96 3.72 -14.41
N THR A 22 29.63 2.69 -15.21
CA THR A 22 28.48 1.81 -14.90
C THR A 22 28.63 1.15 -13.53
N ARG A 23 29.82 0.64 -13.18
CA ARG A 23 30.10 0.11 -11.83
C ARG A 23 29.95 1.16 -10.73
N TYR A 24 30.36 2.40 -11.00
CA TYR A 24 30.19 3.53 -10.07
C TYR A 24 28.72 3.87 -9.83
N VAL A 25 27.89 3.87 -10.88
CA VAL A 25 26.43 4.09 -10.78
C VAL A 25 25.75 2.98 -9.99
N LEU A 26 26.12 1.72 -10.22
CA LEU A 26 25.56 0.54 -9.55
C LEU A 26 25.92 0.42 -8.05
N LEU A 27 26.62 1.39 -7.46
CA LEU A 27 26.88 1.44 -6.02
C LEU A 27 25.75 2.07 -5.21
N GLY A 28 24.80 2.76 -5.84
CA GLY A 28 23.74 3.46 -5.10
C GLY A 28 24.20 4.79 -4.50
N PRO A 29 23.30 5.62 -3.96
CA PRO A 29 23.50 7.06 -3.71
C PRO A 29 24.73 7.40 -2.85
N ASP A 30 25.14 6.50 -1.96
CA ASP A 30 26.33 6.65 -1.10
C ASP A 30 27.66 6.29 -1.79
N ARG A 31 27.66 6.28 -3.13
CA ARG A 31 28.80 5.93 -3.97
C ARG A 31 30.02 6.81 -3.75
N SER A 32 31.19 6.18 -3.82
CA SER A 32 32.48 6.87 -3.91
C SER A 32 33.35 6.25 -5.01
N LEU A 33 34.26 7.05 -5.57
CA LEU A 33 35.25 6.56 -6.54
C LEU A 33 36.13 5.45 -5.93
N LEU A 34 36.44 5.56 -4.63
CA LEU A 34 37.20 4.55 -3.90
C LEU A 34 36.44 3.21 -3.84
N GLN A 35 35.15 3.21 -3.53
CA GLN A 35 34.33 2.00 -3.54
C GLN A 35 34.26 1.38 -4.95
N ALA A 36 34.05 2.20 -5.99
CA ALA A 36 33.98 1.69 -7.36
C ALA A 36 35.31 1.05 -7.80
N TYR A 37 36.41 1.70 -7.47
CA TYR A 37 37.76 1.18 -7.73
C TYR A 37 38.02 -0.11 -6.94
N ASN A 38 37.71 -0.15 -5.65
CA ASN A 38 37.90 -1.34 -4.82
C ASN A 38 37.01 -2.51 -5.26
N ARG A 39 35.79 -2.24 -5.76
CA ARG A 39 34.94 -3.27 -6.37
C ARG A 39 35.59 -3.87 -7.62
N GLN A 40 36.22 -3.05 -8.47
CA GLN A 40 36.98 -3.55 -9.61
C GLN A 40 38.21 -4.37 -9.15
N ARG A 41 38.99 -3.87 -8.18
CA ARG A 41 40.15 -4.61 -7.65
C ARG A 41 39.76 -5.97 -7.09
N HIS A 42 38.64 -6.02 -6.35
CA HIS A 42 38.11 -7.27 -5.81
C HIS A 42 37.80 -8.28 -6.93
N THR A 43 37.17 -7.87 -8.02
CA THR A 43 36.92 -8.74 -9.18
C THR A 43 38.21 -9.22 -9.87
N GLU A 44 39.30 -8.47 -9.73
CA GLU A 44 40.63 -8.83 -10.25
C GLU A 44 41.47 -9.64 -9.24
N GLY A 45 40.90 -10.06 -8.10
CA GLY A 45 41.63 -10.79 -7.04
C GLY A 45 42.66 -9.94 -6.30
N LYS A 46 42.56 -8.61 -6.37
CA LYS A 46 43.49 -7.66 -5.74
C LYS A 46 42.94 -7.15 -4.40
N SER A 47 43.84 -6.91 -3.45
CA SER A 47 43.50 -6.30 -2.16
C SER A 47 42.91 -4.89 -2.31
N ALA A 48 42.08 -4.49 -1.34
CA ALA A 48 41.49 -3.16 -1.30
C ALA A 48 42.57 -2.07 -1.24
N ALA A 49 42.42 -1.03 -2.05
CA ALA A 49 43.24 0.17 -1.98
C ALA A 49 42.69 1.14 -0.91
N LYS A 50 43.59 1.95 -0.35
CA LYS A 50 43.22 3.04 0.57
C LYS A 50 42.74 4.31 -0.16
N ARG A 51 43.11 4.47 -1.45
CA ARG A 51 42.76 5.62 -2.29
C ARG A 51 42.57 5.17 -3.74
N ALA A 52 41.69 5.87 -4.47
CA ALA A 52 41.55 5.70 -5.90
C ALA A 52 42.70 6.42 -6.64
N PRO A 53 43.17 5.91 -7.79
CA PRO A 53 44.16 6.60 -8.61
C PRO A 53 43.65 7.96 -9.10
N SER A 54 44.54 8.95 -9.30
CA SER A 54 44.17 10.27 -9.82
C SER A 54 43.47 10.21 -11.18
N SER A 55 43.83 9.24 -12.03
CA SER A 55 43.19 9.01 -13.32
C SER A 55 41.69 8.70 -13.22
N TRP A 56 41.22 8.12 -12.11
CA TRP A 56 39.78 7.94 -11.87
C TRP A 56 39.08 9.25 -11.58
N ASP A 57 39.71 10.14 -10.80
CA ASP A 57 39.15 11.45 -10.49
C ASP A 57 39.09 12.33 -11.74
N GLU A 58 40.14 12.33 -12.55
CA GLU A 58 40.19 13.03 -13.84
C GLU A 58 39.13 12.51 -14.82
N ALA A 59 39.00 11.18 -14.95
CA ALA A 59 37.98 10.58 -15.79
C ALA A 59 36.57 10.88 -15.29
N ALA A 60 36.33 10.79 -13.98
CA ALA A 60 35.03 11.09 -13.38
C ALA A 60 34.59 12.53 -13.61
N LYS A 61 35.53 13.48 -13.54
CA LYS A 61 35.29 14.90 -13.89
C LYS A 61 35.05 15.08 -15.38
N ARG A 62 35.94 14.55 -16.23
CA ARG A 62 35.86 14.67 -17.69
C ARG A 62 34.55 14.13 -18.25
N TRP A 63 34.12 12.97 -17.75
CA TRP A 63 32.92 12.27 -18.22
C TRP A 63 31.69 12.49 -17.32
N LYS A 64 31.76 13.48 -16.42
CA LYS A 64 30.63 13.96 -15.62
C LYS A 64 29.91 12.85 -14.84
N TRP A 65 30.68 11.95 -14.24
CA TRP A 65 30.12 10.76 -13.58
C TRP A 65 29.11 11.14 -12.50
N ARG A 66 29.42 12.14 -11.67
CA ARG A 66 28.54 12.55 -10.57
C ARG A 66 27.17 13.05 -11.07
N GLU A 67 27.18 13.89 -12.10
CA GLU A 67 25.96 14.46 -12.69
C GLU A 67 25.08 13.38 -13.33
N ARG A 68 25.70 12.51 -14.15
CA ARG A 68 24.99 11.39 -14.79
C ARG A 68 24.45 10.41 -13.76
N ALA A 69 25.25 10.09 -12.75
CA ALA A 69 24.87 9.16 -11.70
C ALA A 69 23.73 9.71 -10.83
N ALA A 70 23.71 11.02 -10.54
CA ALA A 70 22.62 11.67 -9.82
C ALA A 70 21.31 11.68 -10.63
N ALA A 71 21.39 11.93 -11.94
CA ALA A 71 20.22 11.87 -12.81
C ALA A 71 19.65 10.44 -12.87
N TRP A 72 20.52 9.43 -12.93
CA TRP A 72 20.10 8.02 -12.87
C TRP A 72 19.37 7.70 -11.55
N ASP A 73 19.88 8.21 -10.43
CA ASP A 73 19.26 7.97 -9.13
C ASP A 73 17.86 8.58 -9.02
N GLU A 74 17.66 9.75 -9.61
CA GLU A 74 16.35 10.39 -9.66
C GLU A 74 15.37 9.55 -10.47
N GLU A 75 15.78 9.08 -11.64
CA GLU A 75 14.96 8.19 -12.48
C GLU A 75 14.61 6.88 -11.77
N GLN A 76 15.59 6.26 -11.10
CA GLN A 76 15.36 5.04 -10.34
C GLN A 76 14.42 5.27 -9.16
N ARG A 77 14.53 6.42 -8.48
CA ARG A 77 13.64 6.77 -7.37
C ARG A 77 12.21 7.00 -7.87
N ALA A 78 12.05 7.73 -8.98
CA ALA A 78 10.76 7.95 -9.61
C ALA A 78 10.12 6.64 -10.08
N ALA A 79 10.91 5.74 -10.69
CA ALA A 79 10.45 4.42 -11.11
C ALA A 79 10.00 3.57 -9.93
N LEU A 80 10.76 3.56 -8.82
CA LEU A 80 10.40 2.82 -7.61
C LEU A 80 9.10 3.35 -7.00
N MET A 81 8.96 4.67 -6.85
CA MET A 81 7.73 5.30 -6.36
C MET A 81 6.52 4.95 -7.24
N GLN A 82 6.71 4.85 -8.55
CA GLN A 82 5.63 4.47 -9.46
C GLN A 82 5.24 3.00 -9.29
N GLN A 83 6.22 2.10 -9.12
CA GLN A 83 5.97 0.69 -8.83
C GLN A 83 5.22 0.51 -7.51
N GLU A 84 5.62 1.21 -6.45
CA GLU A 84 4.94 1.18 -5.15
C GLU A 84 3.49 1.66 -5.24
N LYS A 85 3.25 2.74 -6.00
CA LYS A 85 1.89 3.25 -6.24
C LYS A 85 1.04 2.22 -6.96
N GLU A 86 1.58 1.53 -7.96
CA GLU A 86 0.84 0.53 -8.73
C GLU A 86 0.56 -0.73 -7.89
N ALA A 87 1.55 -1.22 -7.15
CA ALA A 87 1.37 -2.34 -6.21
C ALA A 87 0.31 -2.01 -5.15
N THR A 88 0.34 -0.78 -4.62
CA THR A 88 -0.70 -0.30 -3.69
C THR A 88 -2.06 -0.31 -4.36
N LYS A 89 -2.22 0.27 -5.55
CA LYS A 89 -3.51 0.25 -6.27
C LYS A 89 -4.02 -1.16 -6.51
N GLN A 90 -3.16 -2.09 -6.90
CA GLN A 90 -3.54 -3.49 -7.12
C GLN A 90 -4.04 -4.12 -5.82
N MET A 91 -3.29 -3.98 -4.72
CA MET A 91 -3.70 -4.49 -3.41
C MET A 91 -5.04 -3.88 -2.96
N LEU A 92 -5.25 -2.58 -3.13
CA LEU A 92 -6.51 -1.91 -2.82
C LEU A 92 -7.66 -2.45 -3.68
N HIS A 93 -7.41 -2.72 -4.96
CA HIS A 93 -8.38 -3.31 -5.87
C HIS A 93 -8.81 -4.72 -5.41
N GLU A 94 -7.85 -5.57 -5.05
CA GLU A 94 -8.11 -6.93 -4.55
C GLU A 94 -8.88 -6.90 -3.23
N HIS A 95 -8.49 -6.03 -2.29
CA HIS A 95 -9.23 -5.85 -1.04
C HIS A 95 -10.66 -5.36 -1.26
N LEU A 96 -10.88 -4.45 -2.23
CA LEU A 96 -12.22 -3.99 -2.58
C LEU A 96 -13.07 -5.13 -3.16
N GLN A 97 -12.51 -5.98 -4.02
CA GLN A 97 -13.23 -7.14 -4.55
C GLN A 97 -13.59 -8.13 -3.42
N ALA A 98 -12.67 -8.42 -2.51
CA ALA A 98 -12.91 -9.27 -1.37
C ALA A 98 -14.01 -8.70 -0.45
N ALA A 99 -13.95 -7.40 -0.14
CA ALA A 99 -14.98 -6.71 0.65
C ALA A 99 -16.36 -6.82 -0.01
N ARG A 100 -16.45 -6.58 -1.32
CA ARG A 100 -17.69 -6.71 -2.09
C ARG A 100 -18.25 -8.14 -2.06
N ALA A 101 -17.39 -9.14 -2.18
CA ALA A 101 -17.79 -10.55 -2.12
C ALA A 101 -18.35 -10.93 -0.73
N VAL A 102 -17.68 -10.50 0.34
CA VAL A 102 -18.16 -10.68 1.73
C VAL A 102 -19.50 -10.00 1.93
N ARG A 103 -19.62 -8.72 1.50
CA ARG A 103 -20.85 -7.96 1.58
C ARG A 103 -22.00 -8.65 0.84
N PHE A 104 -21.75 -9.10 -0.39
CA PHE A 104 -22.75 -9.80 -1.19
C PHE A 104 -23.23 -11.09 -0.50
N LYS A 105 -22.30 -11.91 0.01
CA LYS A 105 -22.64 -13.14 0.76
C LYS A 105 -23.45 -12.85 2.02
N ALA A 106 -23.06 -11.84 2.81
CA ALA A 106 -23.78 -11.45 4.02
C ALA A 106 -25.20 -10.97 3.71
N LEU A 107 -25.38 -10.18 2.65
CA LEU A 107 -26.71 -9.76 2.19
C LEU A 107 -27.55 -10.96 1.74
N GLN A 108 -26.97 -11.90 0.99
CA GLN A 108 -27.68 -13.13 0.60
C GLN A 108 -28.15 -13.94 1.81
N TYR A 109 -27.31 -14.04 2.85
CA TYR A 109 -27.68 -14.73 4.09
C TYR A 109 -28.86 -14.05 4.79
N ILE A 110 -28.80 -12.72 4.93
CA ILE A 110 -29.87 -11.93 5.57
C ILE A 110 -31.18 -12.05 4.79
N LEU A 111 -31.14 -11.94 3.45
CA LEU A 111 -32.34 -11.91 2.61
C LEU A 111 -33.01 -13.28 2.45
N LYS A 112 -32.25 -14.38 2.39
CA LYS A 112 -32.84 -15.72 2.23
C LYS A 112 -33.38 -16.28 3.54
N GLY A 113 -32.93 -15.75 4.69
CA GLY A 113 -33.18 -16.35 6.00
C GLY A 113 -32.57 -17.74 6.11
N THR A 114 -32.43 -18.24 7.33
CA THR A 114 -31.89 -19.57 7.69
C THR A 114 -32.79 -20.74 7.27
N LYS A 115 -33.46 -20.66 6.11
CA LYS A 115 -34.53 -21.58 5.71
C LYS A 115 -34.06 -22.86 5.04
N ASP A 116 -32.80 -22.94 4.61
CA ASP A 116 -32.23 -24.16 4.04
C ASP A 116 -31.18 -24.75 4.99
N ASP A 117 -31.37 -26.02 5.34
CA ASP A 117 -30.55 -26.87 6.22
C ASP A 117 -29.15 -27.20 5.64
N LYS A 118 -28.62 -26.32 4.79
CA LYS A 118 -27.27 -26.40 4.23
C LYS A 118 -26.33 -25.59 5.11
N PRO A 119 -25.06 -26.03 5.29
CA PRO A 119 -24.11 -25.31 6.13
C PRO A 119 -23.89 -23.93 5.54
N VAL A 120 -24.45 -22.91 6.20
CA VAL A 120 -24.17 -21.53 5.89
C VAL A 120 -22.85 -21.17 6.53
N GLU A 121 -21.95 -20.53 5.78
CA GLU A 121 -20.63 -20.08 6.29
C GLU A 121 -20.74 -19.10 7.46
N PHE A 122 -21.90 -18.46 7.67
CA PHE A 122 -22.20 -17.63 8.84
C PHE A 122 -23.25 -18.32 9.70
N SER A 123 -22.95 -18.50 10.99
CA SER A 123 -23.83 -19.18 11.95
C SER A 123 -24.88 -18.26 12.59
N THR A 124 -24.73 -16.94 12.50
CA THR A 124 -25.64 -15.96 13.10
C THR A 124 -25.80 -14.72 12.21
N VAL A 125 -26.97 -14.05 12.32
CA VAL A 125 -27.24 -12.76 11.66
C VAL A 125 -26.26 -11.70 12.16
N GLU A 126 -25.93 -11.71 13.45
CA GLU A 126 -24.92 -10.83 14.05
C GLU A 126 -23.53 -11.02 13.41
N GLY A 127 -23.13 -12.27 13.11
CA GLY A 127 -21.90 -12.56 12.38
C GLY A 127 -21.90 -12.01 10.96
N ALA A 128 -23.05 -12.04 10.27
CA ALA A 128 -23.20 -11.44 8.94
C ALA A 128 -23.16 -9.90 8.99
N VAL A 129 -23.74 -9.27 10.02
CA VAL A 129 -23.68 -7.81 10.24
C VAL A 129 -22.25 -7.36 10.52
N ARG A 130 -21.51 -8.05 11.41
CA ARG A 130 -20.08 -7.75 11.65
C ARG A 130 -19.22 -7.93 10.40
N ALA A 131 -19.54 -8.92 9.55
CA ALA A 131 -18.86 -9.11 8.28
C ALA A 131 -19.15 -7.95 7.29
N LEU A 132 -20.36 -7.38 7.30
CA LEU A 132 -20.71 -6.19 6.52
C LEU A 132 -19.98 -4.94 7.01
N GLU A 133 -19.93 -4.70 8.32
CA GLU A 133 -19.20 -3.60 8.93
C GLU A 133 -17.69 -3.69 8.62
N THR A 134 -17.13 -4.89 8.72
CA THR A 134 -15.73 -5.17 8.37
C THR A 134 -15.46 -4.90 6.89
N ALA A 135 -16.36 -5.35 6.01
CA ALA A 135 -16.26 -5.08 4.58
C ALA A 135 -16.38 -3.59 4.25
N ALA A 136 -17.32 -2.86 4.87
CA ALA A 136 -17.49 -1.42 4.68
C ALA A 136 -16.27 -0.63 5.16
N THR A 137 -15.70 -1.01 6.30
CA THR A 137 -14.47 -0.42 6.83
C THR A 137 -13.28 -0.69 5.90
N LEU A 138 -13.17 -1.90 5.35
CA LEU A 138 -12.14 -2.25 4.37
C LEU A 138 -12.32 -1.45 3.07
N GLU A 139 -13.54 -1.29 2.57
CA GLU A 139 -13.83 -0.43 1.41
C GLU A 139 -13.46 1.05 1.64
N ARG A 140 -13.69 1.57 2.86
CA ARG A 140 -13.34 2.96 3.22
C ARG A 140 -11.83 3.16 3.23
N LYS A 141 -11.11 2.28 3.95
CA LYS A 141 -9.64 2.30 4.05
C LYS A 141 -8.99 2.10 2.69
N THR A 142 -9.56 1.25 1.83
CA THR A 142 -9.03 1.00 0.49
C THR A 142 -9.23 2.17 -0.50
N ARG A 143 -10.20 3.06 -0.25
CA ARG A 143 -10.39 4.30 -1.01
C ARG A 143 -9.53 5.47 -0.51
N GLY A 144 -8.72 5.26 0.52
CA GLY A 144 -7.89 6.31 1.11
C GLY A 144 -8.70 7.37 1.87
N LEU A 145 -9.93 7.06 2.29
CA LEU A 145 -10.73 7.91 3.17
C LEU A 145 -10.23 7.73 4.61
N PRO A 146 -9.58 8.75 5.21
CA PRO A 146 -9.08 8.65 6.59
C PRO A 146 -10.23 8.54 7.60
N ASP A 147 -9.97 7.92 8.74
CA ASP A 147 -10.98 7.74 9.80
C ASP A 147 -11.59 9.09 10.27
N TYR A 148 -10.85 10.20 10.18
CA TYR A 148 -11.33 11.54 10.54
C TYR A 148 -12.35 12.16 9.54
N MET A 149 -12.54 11.59 8.34
CA MET A 149 -13.62 12.07 7.45
C MET A 149 -15.01 11.61 7.90
N VAL A 150 -15.08 10.62 8.81
CA VAL A 150 -16.31 10.27 9.55
C VAL A 150 -16.67 11.39 10.53
N ASP A 151 -15.67 11.98 11.20
CA ASP A 151 -15.86 13.15 12.07
C ASP A 151 -16.31 14.40 11.29
N ILE A 152 -15.80 14.59 10.06
CA ILE A 152 -16.17 15.75 9.20
C ILE A 152 -17.58 15.62 8.61
N LEU A 153 -18.04 14.40 8.31
CA LEU A 153 -19.42 14.15 7.84
C LEU A 153 -20.43 14.09 8.99
N GLY A 154 -19.98 14.14 10.25
CA GLY A 154 -20.84 14.16 11.44
C GLY A 154 -21.76 12.94 11.56
N MET A 155 -21.42 11.84 10.89
CA MET A 155 -22.18 10.61 10.92
C MET A 155 -21.46 9.61 11.80
N ASP A 156 -22.03 9.27 12.96
CA ASP A 156 -21.58 8.14 13.74
C ASP A 156 -21.80 6.82 12.96
N ASP A 157 -21.14 5.74 13.39
CA ASP A 157 -21.23 4.44 12.72
C ASP A 157 -22.68 3.94 12.62
N GLN A 158 -23.57 4.30 13.56
CA GLN A 158 -24.99 3.95 13.49
C GLN A 158 -25.77 4.78 12.47
N GLN A 159 -25.37 6.01 12.21
CA GLN A 159 -25.97 6.86 11.18
C GLN A 159 -25.57 6.37 9.78
N LEU A 160 -24.33 5.91 9.61
CA LEU A 160 -23.88 5.28 8.36
C LEU A 160 -24.63 3.96 8.08
N ILE A 161 -24.82 3.14 9.13
CA ILE A 161 -25.61 1.90 9.06
C ILE A 161 -27.07 2.22 8.70
N ARG A 162 -27.67 3.26 9.29
CA ARG A 162 -29.05 3.68 8.98
C ARG A 162 -29.23 4.16 7.55
N GLU A 163 -28.34 5.00 7.04
CA GLU A 163 -28.41 5.44 5.64
C GLU A 163 -28.19 4.28 4.65
N PHE A 164 -27.37 3.31 5.03
CA PHE A 164 -27.19 2.09 4.26
C PHE A 164 -28.44 1.19 4.27
N GLN A 165 -29.07 0.99 5.43
CA GLN A 165 -30.34 0.24 5.57
C GLN A 165 -31.47 0.89 4.76
N LYS A 166 -31.57 2.22 4.81
CA LYS A 166 -32.50 3.02 4.02
C LYS A 166 -32.28 2.87 2.51
N THR A 167 -31.02 2.94 2.07
CA THR A 167 -30.67 2.76 0.65
C THR A 167 -30.92 1.33 0.18
N ALA A 168 -30.60 0.33 1.01
CA ALA A 168 -30.86 -1.08 0.72
C ALA A 168 -32.37 -1.38 0.65
N GLY A 169 -33.16 -0.80 1.57
CA GLY A 169 -34.61 -0.92 1.56
C GLY A 169 -35.26 -0.28 0.32
N ALA A 170 -34.77 0.90 -0.09
CA ALA A 170 -35.22 1.57 -1.31
C ALA A 170 -34.92 0.79 -2.60
N VAL A 171 -33.77 0.12 -2.68
CA VAL A 171 -33.38 -0.68 -3.85
C VAL A 171 -34.11 -2.02 -3.89
N LEU A 172 -34.47 -2.59 -2.74
CA LEU A 172 -35.11 -3.91 -2.63
C LEU A 172 -36.64 -3.85 -2.49
N GLY A 173 -37.22 -2.65 -2.34
CA GLY A 173 -38.67 -2.48 -2.16
C GLY A 173 -39.19 -3.01 -0.81
N ILE A 174 -38.33 -3.07 0.21
CA ILE A 174 -38.63 -3.59 1.55
C ILE A 174 -38.31 -2.51 2.57
N ASN A 175 -39.23 -2.23 3.51
CA ASN A 175 -38.96 -1.27 4.57
C ASN A 175 -38.20 -1.95 5.71
N LEU A 176 -36.93 -1.58 5.91
CA LEU A 176 -36.02 -2.18 6.92
C LEU A 176 -35.99 -1.39 8.24
N ASP A 177 -37.00 -0.53 8.47
CA ASP A 177 -37.08 0.41 9.61
C ASP A 177 -37.52 -0.26 10.93
N ASP A 178 -37.94 -1.54 10.89
CA ASP A 178 -38.19 -2.35 12.09
C ASP A 178 -36.86 -2.88 12.65
N GLY A 179 -36.08 -1.98 13.24
CA GLY A 179 -34.92 -2.36 14.05
C GLY A 179 -35.36 -3.13 15.31
N PRO A 180 -34.52 -4.02 15.87
CA PRO A 180 -34.83 -4.67 17.14
C PRO A 180 -35.02 -3.61 18.23
N GLU A 181 -36.02 -3.81 19.11
CA GLU A 181 -36.31 -2.91 20.22
C GLU A 181 -35.03 -2.56 21.00
N PRO A 182 -34.89 -1.29 21.45
CA PRO A 182 -33.74 -0.88 22.23
C PRO A 182 -33.55 -1.81 23.43
N PHE A 183 -32.34 -2.33 23.57
CA PHE A 183 -31.97 -3.22 24.67
C PHE A 183 -32.18 -2.46 26.00
N GLU A 184 -33.25 -2.81 26.74
CA GLU A 184 -33.40 -2.36 28.12
C GLU A 184 -32.17 -2.84 28.89
N PRO A 185 -31.36 -1.92 29.47
CA PRO A 185 -30.19 -2.33 30.22
C PRO A 185 -30.64 -3.21 31.39
N ALA A 186 -29.98 -4.36 31.54
CA ALA A 186 -30.25 -5.28 32.63
C ALA A 186 -30.21 -4.52 33.98
N PRO A 187 -31.17 -4.76 34.89
CA PRO A 187 -31.18 -4.10 36.18
C PRO A 187 -29.86 -4.40 36.91
N PRO A 188 -29.29 -3.42 37.64
CA PRO A 188 -28.04 -3.62 38.36
C PRO A 188 -28.17 -4.80 39.34
N PRO A 189 -27.09 -5.59 39.53
CA PRO A 189 -27.12 -6.69 40.47
C PRO A 189 -27.45 -6.17 41.87
N ALA A 190 -28.35 -6.88 42.57
CA ALA A 190 -28.76 -6.52 43.92
C ALA A 190 -27.54 -6.36 44.84
N SER A 191 -27.47 -5.22 45.52
CA SER A 191 -26.45 -4.93 46.52
C SER A 191 -26.38 -6.07 47.52
N ILE A 192 -25.21 -6.69 47.62
CA ILE A 192 -24.91 -7.65 48.68
C ILE A 192 -24.75 -6.84 49.96
N ASP A 193 -25.63 -7.11 50.92
CA ASP A 193 -25.66 -6.52 52.25
C ASP A 193 -24.57 -7.22 53.09
N ASP A 194 -23.45 -6.54 53.31
CA ASP A 194 -22.38 -7.00 54.21
C ASP A 194 -22.77 -6.67 55.65
N GLY A 195 -23.32 -7.67 56.34
CA GLY A 195 -23.54 -7.67 57.80
C GLY A 195 -22.26 -7.83 58.60
#